data_AF-A0A9J6CWH0-F1
#
_entry.id   AF-A0A9J6CWH0-F1
#
_cell.length_a   1.000
_cell.length_b   1.000
_cell.length_c   1.000
_cell.angle_alpha   90.00
_cell.angle_beta   90.00
_cell.angle_gamma   90.00
#
_symmetry.space_group_name_H-M   'P 1'
#
loop_
_entity.id
_entity.type
_entity.pdbx_description
1 polymer ?
#
loop_
_entity_poly.entity_id
_entity_poly.type
_entity_poly.pdbx_seq_one_letter_code
_entity_poly.pdbx_strand_id
1 'polypeptide(L)'
;MDYEKVKKTLELGPKLYFEHHLKEADALEMGRMVADRVPEAEKACCIAECAGVIATARQKTPMLVREFVANTRDLVDYFVDRKIRHLVADKKGTFPLLLEGLFQAKAEATVNKHLKAFEERLRDVKKKAVALLQEMKLDSLCSAVRKVKGTMLETFCPVKTHKAFFNRFALSFPSVAFDSARCLDFV
;
A
#
# COMPACT_ATOMS: atom_id res chain seq x y z
N MET A 1 -27.28 5.04 1.68
CA MET A 1 -27.34 3.57 1.52
C MET A 1 -27.82 2.92 2.82
N ASP A 2 -28.71 1.92 2.76
CA ASP A 2 -29.18 1.17 3.95
C ASP A 2 -28.07 0.25 4.50
N TYR A 3 -28.03 0.07 5.82
CA TYR A 3 -27.05 -0.77 6.51
C TYR A 3 -27.07 -2.22 6.01
N GLU A 4 -28.25 -2.78 5.72
CA GLU A 4 -28.36 -4.14 5.18
C GLU A 4 -27.73 -4.28 3.78
N LYS A 5 -27.83 -3.24 2.94
CA LYS A 5 -27.16 -3.21 1.62
C LYS A 5 -25.64 -3.14 1.78
N VAL A 6 -25.16 -2.31 2.71
CA VAL A 6 -23.73 -2.22 3.07
C VAL A 6 -23.20 -3.57 3.53
N LYS A 7 -23.89 -4.21 4.48
CA LYS A 7 -23.50 -5.49 5.06
C LYS A 7 -23.42 -6.59 3.99
N LYS A 8 -24.46 -6.74 3.16
CA LYS A 8 -24.45 -7.69 2.03
C LYS A 8 -23.30 -7.44 1.06
N THR A 9 -22.97 -6.18 0.79
CA THR A 9 -21.85 -5.81 -0.09
C THR A 9 -20.50 -6.21 0.53
N LEU A 10 -20.32 -5.99 1.84
CA LEU A 10 -19.10 -6.36 2.56
C LEU A 10 -18.95 -7.88 2.74
N GLU A 11 -20.05 -8.63 2.85
CA GLU A 11 -20.06 -10.10 2.95
C GLU A 11 -19.54 -10.78 1.68
N LEU A 12 -19.52 -10.10 0.53
CA LEU A 12 -18.87 -10.60 -0.70
C LEU A 12 -17.34 -10.77 -0.52
N GLY A 13 -16.78 -10.19 0.55
CA GLY A 13 -15.39 -10.30 0.93
C GLY A 13 -14.45 -9.47 0.04
N PRO A 14 -13.12 -9.56 0.26
CA PRO A 14 -12.12 -8.86 -0.53
C PRO A 14 -11.93 -9.46 -1.93
N LYS A 15 -13.00 -9.93 -2.59
CA LYS A 15 -13.03 -10.17 -4.05
C LYS A 15 -12.94 -8.86 -4.86
N LEU A 16 -12.45 -7.79 -4.22
CA LEU A 16 -11.96 -6.55 -4.79
C LEU A 16 -10.56 -6.73 -5.39
N TYR A 17 -10.24 -7.92 -5.89
CA TYR A 17 -9.21 -8.03 -6.90
C TYR A 17 -9.80 -7.35 -8.13
N PHE A 18 -9.46 -6.07 -8.30
CA PHE A 18 -9.45 -5.52 -9.63
C PHE A 18 -8.56 -6.46 -10.43
N GLU A 19 -9.13 -7.31 -11.27
CA GLU A 19 -8.35 -7.85 -12.38
C GLU A 19 -7.74 -6.63 -13.04
N HIS A 20 -6.41 -6.53 -12.99
CA HIS A 20 -5.72 -5.47 -13.69
C HIS A 20 -6.28 -5.49 -15.10
N HIS A 21 -6.84 -4.35 -15.55
CA HIS A 21 -7.23 -4.18 -16.94
C HIS A 21 -5.96 -4.22 -17.78
N LEU A 22 -5.48 -5.43 -18.01
CA LEU A 22 -4.44 -5.72 -18.96
C LEU A 22 -4.99 -5.33 -20.31
N LYS A 23 -4.22 -4.52 -21.04
CA LYS A 23 -4.57 -4.24 -22.42
C LYS A 23 -4.61 -5.58 -23.16
N GLU A 24 -5.45 -5.69 -24.19
CA GLU A 24 -5.56 -6.92 -24.98
C GLU A 24 -4.19 -7.41 -25.46
N ALA A 25 -3.31 -6.47 -25.83
CA ALA A 25 -1.92 -6.75 -26.20
C ALA A 25 -1.13 -7.41 -25.05
N ASP A 26 -1.24 -6.88 -23.82
CA ASP A 26 -0.52 -7.40 -22.65
C ASP A 26 -1.06 -8.77 -22.24
N ALA A 27 -2.38 -8.96 -22.33
CA ALA A 27 -3.03 -10.24 -22.04
C ALA A 27 -2.63 -11.33 -23.06
N LEU A 28 -2.59 -10.98 -24.36
CA LEU A 28 -2.10 -11.87 -25.41
C LEU A 28 -0.62 -12.19 -25.24
N GLU A 29 0.20 -11.21 -24.88
CA GLU A 29 1.63 -11.41 -24.65
C GLU A 29 1.87 -12.35 -23.47
N MET A 30 1.12 -12.21 -22.38
CA MET A 30 1.16 -13.19 -21.29
C MET A 30 0.70 -14.58 -21.74
N GLY A 31 -0.34 -14.67 -22.58
CA GLY A 31 -0.76 -15.93 -23.19
C GLY A 31 0.37 -16.59 -23.98
N ARG A 32 1.17 -15.82 -24.73
CA ARG A 32 2.36 -16.31 -25.44
C ARG A 32 3.46 -16.77 -24.48
N MET A 33 3.75 -15.99 -23.43
CA MET A 33 4.73 -16.37 -22.41
C MET A 33 4.36 -17.69 -21.70
N VAL A 34 3.06 -17.96 -21.52
CA VAL A 34 2.57 -19.24 -21.00
C VAL A 34 2.73 -20.34 -22.04
N ALA A 35 2.34 -20.09 -23.28
CA ALA A 35 2.48 -21.05 -24.39
C ALA A 35 3.94 -21.47 -24.63
N ASP A 36 4.92 -20.58 -24.40
CA ASP A 36 6.35 -20.91 -24.50
C ASP A 36 6.80 -22.02 -23.52
N ARG A 37 6.03 -22.28 -22.46
CA ARG A 37 6.28 -23.34 -21.48
C ARG A 37 5.56 -24.65 -21.79
N VAL A 38 4.75 -24.68 -22.85
CA VAL A 38 3.95 -25.82 -23.28
C VAL A 38 4.68 -26.56 -24.41
N PRO A 39 4.56 -27.91 -24.53
CA PRO A 39 5.14 -28.66 -25.64
C PRO A 39 4.74 -28.10 -27.00
N GLU A 40 5.66 -28.15 -27.98
CA GLU A 40 5.50 -27.52 -29.30
C GLU A 40 4.19 -27.91 -30.01
N ALA A 41 3.75 -29.17 -29.86
CA ALA A 41 2.51 -29.67 -30.45
C ALA A 41 1.23 -28.99 -29.91
N GLU A 42 1.27 -28.45 -28.70
CA GLU A 42 0.11 -27.87 -28.00
C GLU A 42 0.13 -26.33 -27.98
N LYS A 43 1.24 -25.69 -28.36
CA LYS A 43 1.39 -24.23 -28.32
C LYS A 43 0.28 -23.49 -29.08
N ALA A 44 -0.05 -23.96 -30.28
CA ALA A 44 -1.08 -23.34 -31.11
C ALA A 44 -2.47 -23.42 -30.44
N CYS A 45 -2.78 -24.55 -29.78
CA CYS A 45 -4.02 -24.72 -29.04
C CYS A 45 -4.07 -23.79 -27.83
N CYS A 46 -2.99 -23.72 -27.06
CA CYS A 46 -2.86 -22.84 -25.90
C CYS A 46 -3.09 -21.37 -26.27
N ILE A 47 -2.46 -20.87 -27.34
CA ILE A 47 -2.64 -19.48 -27.80
C ILE A 47 -4.09 -19.24 -28.24
N ALA A 48 -4.70 -20.18 -28.97
CA ALA A 48 -6.07 -20.06 -29.45
C ALA A 48 -7.08 -20.02 -28.28
N GLU A 49 -6.87 -20.85 -27.25
CA GLU A 49 -7.68 -20.84 -26.03
C GLU A 49 -7.51 -19.52 -25.26
N CYS A 50 -6.28 -19.05 -25.07
CA CYS A 50 -6.02 -17.74 -24.45
C CYS A 50 -6.73 -16.61 -25.20
N ALA A 51 -6.66 -16.60 -26.54
CA ALA A 51 -7.35 -15.60 -27.36
C ALA A 51 -8.88 -15.70 -27.20
N GLY A 52 -9.44 -16.91 -27.12
CA GLY A 52 -10.86 -17.14 -26.87
C GLY A 52 -11.33 -16.62 -25.51
N VAL A 53 -10.54 -16.82 -24.46
CA VAL A 53 -10.82 -16.27 -23.12
C VAL A 53 -10.80 -14.74 -23.14
N ILE A 54 -9.82 -14.12 -23.79
CA ILE A 54 -9.73 -12.65 -23.91
C ILE A 54 -10.94 -12.09 -24.69
N ALA A 55 -11.32 -12.72 -25.79
CA ALA A 55 -12.46 -12.32 -26.60
C ALA A 55 -13.79 -12.44 -25.84
N THR A 56 -13.97 -13.50 -25.05
CA THR A 56 -15.19 -13.69 -24.23
C THR A 56 -15.24 -12.76 -23.02
N ALA A 57 -14.10 -12.46 -22.40
CA ALA A 57 -14.00 -11.46 -21.34
C ALA A 57 -14.49 -10.09 -21.84
N ARG A 58 -14.08 -9.66 -23.04
CA ARG A 58 -14.52 -8.40 -23.66
C ARG A 58 -16.05 -8.25 -23.72
N GLN A 59 -16.78 -9.33 -23.99
CA GLN A 59 -18.24 -9.29 -24.11
C GLN A 59 -18.96 -9.18 -22.76
N LYS A 60 -18.36 -9.69 -21.67
CA LYS A 60 -19.00 -9.73 -20.34
C LYS A 60 -18.69 -8.50 -19.47
N THR A 61 -17.67 -7.72 -19.82
CA THR A 61 -17.07 -6.73 -18.89
C THR A 61 -17.80 -5.38 -18.73
N PRO A 62 -18.51 -4.78 -19.72
CA PRO A 62 -18.88 -3.36 -19.59
C PRO A 62 -20.02 -3.07 -18.59
N MET A 63 -20.95 -4.01 -18.37
CA MET A 63 -22.06 -3.78 -17.43
C MET A 63 -21.67 -4.01 -15.98
N LEU A 64 -20.97 -5.13 -15.69
CA LEU A 64 -20.63 -5.50 -14.32
C LEU A 64 -19.65 -4.50 -13.69
N VAL A 65 -18.70 -3.96 -14.47
CA VAL A 65 -17.75 -2.95 -13.95
C VAL A 65 -18.46 -1.65 -13.59
N ARG A 66 -19.40 -1.18 -14.41
CA ARG A 66 -20.13 0.08 -14.13
C ARG A 66 -21.00 -0.04 -12.88
N GLU A 67 -21.75 -1.13 -12.78
CA GLU A 67 -22.60 -1.39 -11.60
C GLU A 67 -21.73 -1.56 -10.34
N PHE A 68 -20.61 -2.26 -10.47
CA PHE A 68 -19.65 -2.44 -9.40
C PHE A 68 -19.01 -1.11 -8.94
N VAL A 69 -18.58 -0.26 -9.88
CA VAL A 69 -18.02 1.08 -9.58
C VAL A 69 -19.07 1.96 -8.90
N ALA A 70 -20.32 1.92 -9.37
CA ALA A 70 -21.42 2.65 -8.73
C ALA A 70 -21.66 2.15 -7.29
N ASN A 71 -21.75 0.84 -7.08
CA ASN A 71 -21.92 0.26 -5.74
C ASN A 71 -20.72 0.54 -4.81
N THR A 72 -19.51 0.55 -5.36
CA THR A 72 -18.30 0.88 -4.60
C THR A 72 -18.31 2.35 -4.19
N ARG A 73 -18.74 3.25 -5.08
CA ARG A 73 -18.89 4.66 -4.77
C ARG A 73 -19.91 4.89 -3.68
N ASP A 74 -21.09 4.27 -3.76
CA ASP A 74 -22.13 4.34 -2.72
C ASP A 74 -21.61 3.86 -1.35
N LEU A 75 -20.75 2.83 -1.34
CA LEU A 75 -20.14 2.30 -0.14
C LEU A 75 -19.08 3.25 0.44
N VAL A 76 -18.26 3.86 -0.42
CA VAL A 76 -17.28 4.89 -0.04
C VAL A 76 -18.00 6.10 0.55
N ASP A 77 -19.02 6.61 -0.15
CA ASP A 77 -19.82 7.75 0.31
C ASP A 77 -20.49 7.43 1.66
N TYR A 78 -21.02 6.22 1.83
CA TYR A 78 -21.56 5.77 3.11
C TYR A 78 -20.52 5.79 4.25
N PHE A 79 -19.27 5.37 3.99
CA PHE A 79 -18.20 5.43 5.00
C PHE A 79 -17.77 6.86 5.30
N VAL A 80 -17.71 7.73 4.29
CA VAL A 80 -17.40 9.15 4.46
C VAL A 80 -18.48 9.83 5.33
N ASP A 81 -19.76 9.66 4.97
CA ASP A 81 -20.90 10.23 5.70
C ASP A 81 -20.96 9.78 7.16
N ARG A 82 -20.64 8.51 7.41
CA ARG A 82 -20.63 7.92 8.76
C ARG A 82 -19.31 8.11 9.51
N LYS A 83 -18.34 8.81 8.91
CA LYS A 83 -16.99 8.99 9.46
C LYS A 83 -16.36 7.66 9.87
N ILE A 84 -16.50 6.64 9.02
CA ILE A 84 -15.89 5.33 9.19
C ILE A 84 -14.55 5.34 8.44
N ARG A 85 -13.47 5.01 9.15
CA ARG A 85 -12.13 4.88 8.61
C ARG A 85 -11.76 3.40 8.55
N HIS A 86 -11.10 2.99 7.47
CA HIS A 86 -10.51 1.67 7.36
C HIS A 86 -9.06 1.72 7.86
N LEU A 87 -8.65 0.70 8.60
CA LEU A 87 -7.24 0.47 8.89
C LEU A 87 -6.64 -0.39 7.78
N VAL A 88 -5.53 0.07 7.21
CA VAL A 88 -4.76 -0.72 6.24
C VAL A 88 -4.30 -2.00 6.94
N ALA A 89 -4.76 -3.15 6.44
CA ALA A 89 -4.55 -4.45 7.07
C ALA A 89 -3.06 -4.75 7.28
N ASP A 90 -2.75 -5.33 8.45
CA ASP A 90 -1.49 -6.07 8.66
C ASP A 90 -1.61 -7.48 8.05
N LYS A 91 -0.52 -8.26 8.10
CA LYS A 91 -0.26 -9.60 7.53
C LYS A 91 -1.38 -10.66 7.63
N LYS A 92 -2.47 -10.41 8.35
CA LYS A 92 -3.63 -11.30 8.52
C LYS A 92 -4.75 -11.07 7.50
N GLY A 93 -4.65 -10.04 6.65
CA GLY A 93 -5.60 -9.82 5.54
C GLY A 93 -7.00 -9.36 5.98
N THR A 94 -7.17 -8.93 7.23
CA THR A 94 -8.41 -8.33 7.72
C THR A 94 -8.31 -6.81 7.73
N PHE A 95 -9.36 -6.13 7.28
CA PHE A 95 -9.45 -4.66 7.24
C PHE A 95 -10.44 -4.18 8.31
N PRO A 96 -9.99 -3.89 9.54
CA PRO A 96 -10.89 -3.39 10.57
C PRO A 96 -11.42 -2.01 10.17
N LEU A 97 -12.74 -1.87 10.22
CA LEU A 97 -13.44 -0.60 10.09
C LEU A 97 -13.64 0.00 11.47
N LEU A 98 -13.32 1.28 11.64
CA LEU A 98 -13.45 2.00 12.91
C LEU A 98 -14.16 3.33 12.68
N LEU A 99 -14.93 3.76 13.67
CA LEU A 99 -15.39 5.16 13.71
C LEU A 99 -14.17 6.09 13.83
N GLU A 100 -14.26 7.27 13.23
CA GLU A 100 -13.15 8.24 13.15
C GLU A 100 -12.55 8.58 14.52
N GLY A 101 -13.38 8.77 15.55
CA GLY A 101 -12.88 9.03 16.91
C GLY A 101 -12.07 7.86 17.49
N LEU A 102 -12.51 6.61 17.27
CA LEU A 102 -11.77 5.42 17.71
C LEU A 102 -10.50 5.21 16.88
N PHE A 103 -10.55 5.54 15.59
CA PHE A 103 -9.40 5.51 14.72
C PHE A 103 -8.32 6.49 15.20
N GLN A 104 -8.70 7.75 15.48
CA GLN A 104 -7.78 8.77 15.99
C GLN A 104 -7.19 8.38 17.34
N ALA A 105 -8.02 7.93 18.30
CA ALA A 105 -7.53 7.49 19.60
C ALA A 105 -6.54 6.33 19.50
N LYS A 106 -6.78 5.35 18.62
CA LYS A 106 -5.84 4.25 18.37
C LYS A 106 -4.59 4.71 17.64
N ALA A 107 -4.71 5.62 16.69
CA ALA A 107 -3.58 6.19 15.99
C ALA A 107 -2.66 6.95 16.96
N GLU A 108 -3.23 7.80 17.81
CA GLU A 108 -2.51 8.53 18.85
C GLU A 108 -1.88 7.58 19.88
N ALA A 109 -2.62 6.58 20.37
CA ALA A 109 -2.06 5.57 21.28
C ALA A 109 -0.91 4.79 20.64
N THR A 110 -0.99 4.49 19.34
CA THR A 110 0.08 3.81 18.58
C THR A 110 1.29 4.74 18.43
N VAL A 111 1.05 6.00 18.09
CA VAL A 111 2.07 7.06 18.02
C VAL A 111 2.77 7.18 19.38
N ASN A 112 2.05 7.35 20.47
CA ASN A 112 2.65 7.52 21.81
C ASN A 112 3.35 6.24 22.32
N LYS A 113 2.87 5.05 21.92
CA LYS A 113 3.47 3.77 22.31
C LYS A 113 4.77 3.48 21.55
N HIS A 114 4.80 3.78 20.25
CA HIS A 114 5.90 3.37 19.36
C HIS A 114 6.84 4.52 19.00
N LEU A 115 6.37 5.76 19.08
CA LEU A 115 7.13 6.97 18.79
C LEU A 115 7.36 7.69 20.12
N LYS A 116 8.61 7.68 20.57
CA LYS A 116 9.05 8.51 21.69
C LYS A 116 9.34 9.91 21.17
N ALA A 117 8.87 10.92 21.89
CA ALA A 117 9.30 12.28 21.65
C ALA A 117 10.83 12.35 21.74
N PHE A 118 11.44 12.96 20.72
CA PHE A 118 12.88 13.06 20.62
C PHE A 118 13.26 14.52 20.87
N GLU A 119 13.90 14.78 21.99
CA GLU A 119 14.25 16.15 22.44
C GLU A 119 15.43 16.76 21.69
N GLU A 120 16.20 15.92 21.01
CA GLU A 120 17.40 16.36 20.29
C GLU A 120 17.03 17.06 18.97
N ARG A 121 17.73 18.16 18.69
CA ARG A 121 17.51 18.94 17.47
C ARG A 121 17.90 18.10 16.26
N LEU A 122 17.06 18.10 15.22
CA LEU A 122 17.29 17.34 13.97
C LEU A 122 18.65 17.65 13.31
N ARG A 123 19.18 18.85 13.50
CA ARG A 123 20.53 19.23 13.03
C ARG A 123 21.62 18.38 13.68
N ASP A 124 21.48 18.09 14.96
CA ASP A 124 22.45 17.31 15.73
C ASP A 124 22.33 15.82 15.38
N VAL A 125 21.11 15.33 15.15
CA VAL A 125 20.89 13.97 14.60
C VAL A 125 21.54 13.81 13.25
N LYS A 126 21.35 14.78 12.34
CA LYS A 126 21.98 14.74 11.01
C LYS A 126 23.50 14.73 11.12
N LYS A 127 24.08 15.52 12.03
CA LYS A 127 25.53 15.50 12.29
C LYS A 127 25.99 14.13 12.80
N LYS A 128 25.30 13.54 13.78
CA LYS A 128 25.59 12.21 14.31
C LYS A 128 25.49 11.12 13.24
N ALA A 129 24.45 11.17 12.41
CA ALA A 129 24.27 10.22 11.30
C ALA A 129 25.39 10.34 10.25
N VAL A 130 25.78 11.57 9.88
CA VAL A 130 26.92 11.79 8.99
C VAL A 130 28.21 11.27 9.61
N ALA A 131 28.46 11.52 10.90
CA ALA A 131 29.64 11.00 11.59
C ALA A 131 29.69 9.47 11.55
N LEU A 132 28.58 8.80 11.84
CA LEU A 132 28.48 7.33 11.77
C LEU A 132 28.74 6.79 10.36
N LEU A 133 28.17 7.42 9.34
CA LEU A 133 28.40 7.02 7.94
C LEU A 133 29.85 7.21 7.51
N GLN A 134 30.53 8.23 8.04
CA GLN A 134 31.96 8.45 7.82
C GLN A 134 32.81 7.37 8.51
N GLU A 135 32.47 6.98 9.74
CA GLU A 135 33.13 5.86 10.44
C GLU A 135 33.01 4.54 9.66
N MET A 136 31.87 4.33 9.00
CA MET A 136 31.63 3.15 8.14
C MET A 136 32.22 3.28 6.73
N LYS A 137 32.90 4.40 6.40
CA LYS A 137 33.47 4.68 5.07
C LYS A 137 32.43 4.68 3.94
N LEU A 138 31.22 5.19 4.21
CA LEU A 138 30.12 5.30 3.25
C LEU A 138 30.01 6.73 2.65
N ASP A 139 31.07 7.18 1.99
CA ASP A 139 31.24 8.59 1.57
C ASP A 139 30.19 9.09 0.56
N SER A 140 29.72 8.21 -0.32
CA SER A 140 28.65 8.52 -1.28
C SER A 140 27.33 8.83 -0.56
N LEU A 141 27.00 8.04 0.46
CA LEU A 141 25.79 8.22 1.27
C LEU A 141 25.92 9.45 2.18
N CYS A 142 27.10 9.68 2.77
CA CYS A 142 27.41 10.93 3.48
C CYS A 142 27.11 12.16 2.62
N SER A 143 27.57 12.14 1.36
CA SER A 143 27.39 13.24 0.42
C SER A 143 25.92 13.44 0.06
N ALA A 144 25.16 12.36 -0.12
CA ALA A 144 23.72 12.40 -0.35
C ALA A 144 22.99 13.02 0.86
N VAL A 145 23.23 12.50 2.07
CA VAL A 145 22.61 12.99 3.31
C VAL A 145 22.92 14.47 3.55
N ARG A 146 24.15 14.92 3.29
CA ARG A 146 24.52 16.34 3.40
C ARG A 146 23.72 17.23 2.46
N LYS A 147 23.51 16.80 1.21
CA LYS A 147 22.80 17.55 0.16
C LYS A 147 21.28 17.65 0.38
N VAL A 148 20.68 16.73 1.14
CA VAL A 148 19.24 16.80 1.48
C VAL A 148 18.94 18.08 2.27
N LYS A 149 18.10 18.93 1.69
CA LYS A 149 17.52 20.14 2.32
C LYS A 149 16.17 19.78 2.94
N GLY A 150 15.80 20.43 4.06
CA GLY A 150 14.53 20.17 4.76
C GLY A 150 14.62 19.16 5.90
N THR A 151 13.49 18.92 6.57
CA THR A 151 13.35 17.93 7.64
C THR A 151 12.99 16.56 7.05
N MET A 152 13.71 15.51 7.44
CA MET A 152 13.77 14.14 6.86
C MET A 152 12.46 13.33 6.76
N LEU A 153 11.29 13.92 7.00
CA LEU A 153 10.01 13.20 7.02
C LEU A 153 9.60 12.63 5.65
N GLU A 154 10.14 13.14 4.53
CA GLU A 154 9.85 12.61 3.19
C GLU A 154 10.59 11.29 2.86
N THR A 155 11.58 10.90 3.67
CA THR A 155 12.42 9.71 3.41
C THR A 155 12.12 8.51 4.31
N PHE A 156 10.92 8.43 4.90
CA PHE A 156 10.45 7.17 5.50
C PHE A 156 10.25 6.12 4.40
N CYS A 157 11.33 5.42 4.09
CA CYS A 157 11.29 4.24 3.27
C CYS A 157 10.51 3.17 4.07
N PRO A 158 9.37 2.65 3.59
CA PRO A 158 8.73 1.49 4.20
C PRO A 158 9.54 0.24 3.84
N VAL A 159 10.80 0.19 4.27
CA VAL A 159 11.58 -1.05 4.23
C VAL A 159 11.01 -1.91 5.34
N LYS A 160 9.98 -2.69 5.00
CA LYS A 160 9.54 -3.82 5.81
C LYS A 160 10.74 -4.75 5.96
N THR A 161 11.48 -4.63 7.06
CA THR A 161 12.63 -5.49 7.36
C THR A 161 12.14 -6.90 7.72
N HIS A 162 11.88 -7.71 6.70
CA HIS A 162 11.80 -9.16 6.83
C HIS A 162 13.23 -9.72 6.72
N LYS A 163 13.99 -9.75 7.83
CA LYS A 163 15.14 -10.66 8.03
C LYS A 163 15.61 -10.61 9.49
N ALA A 164 15.71 -11.78 10.13
CA ALA A 164 16.10 -11.97 11.54
C ALA A 164 17.58 -11.64 11.86
N PHE A 165 18.29 -10.94 10.97
CA PHE A 165 19.74 -10.73 11.07
C PHE A 165 20.16 -9.53 11.93
N PHE A 166 19.22 -8.72 12.44
CA PHE A 166 19.52 -7.47 13.15
C PHE A 166 19.29 -7.49 14.67
N ASN A 167 19.34 -8.66 15.32
CA ASN A 167 19.10 -8.76 16.77
C ASN A 167 20.27 -8.31 17.68
N ARG A 168 21.40 -7.84 17.14
CA ARG A 168 22.52 -7.32 17.96
C ARG A 168 22.76 -5.80 17.89
N PHE A 169 22.04 -5.09 17.02
CA PHE A 169 22.13 -3.63 16.91
C PHE A 169 20.74 -3.01 16.77
N ALA A 170 19.87 -3.30 17.75
CA ALA A 170 18.64 -2.54 17.93
C ALA A 170 18.99 -1.12 18.42
N LEU A 171 19.57 -0.31 17.52
CA LEU A 171 19.54 1.13 17.67
C LEU A 171 18.09 1.54 17.51
N SER A 172 17.54 2.14 18.55
CA SER A 172 16.26 2.82 18.52
C SER A 172 16.26 3.84 17.38
N PHE A 173 15.56 3.55 16.29
CA PHE A 173 15.39 4.51 15.20
C PHE A 173 14.37 5.57 15.63
N PRO A 174 14.68 6.88 15.51
CA PRO A 174 13.81 7.94 15.99
C PRO A 174 12.70 8.23 14.98
N SER A 175 11.47 8.36 15.49
CA SER A 175 10.36 8.95 14.76
C SER A 175 10.06 10.33 15.34
N VAL A 176 9.88 11.30 14.45
CA VAL A 176 9.59 12.69 14.79
C VAL A 176 8.07 12.85 14.99
N ALA A 177 7.67 13.76 15.87
CA ALA A 177 6.27 14.09 16.14
C ALA A 177 5.49 14.42 14.84
N PHE A 178 4.36 13.75 14.69
CA PHE A 178 3.45 13.88 13.56
C PHE A 178 2.40 14.94 13.91
N ASP A 179 2.43 16.10 13.25
CA ASP A 179 1.44 17.15 13.44
C ASP A 179 0.20 16.82 12.59
N SER A 180 -0.86 16.31 13.24
CA SER A 180 -2.10 15.86 12.59
C SER A 180 -2.90 16.98 11.93
N ALA A 181 -2.57 18.24 12.18
CA ALA A 181 -3.32 19.39 11.68
C ALA A 181 -3.04 19.75 10.20
N ARG A 182 -1.97 19.23 9.58
CA ARG A 182 -1.57 19.63 8.21
C ARG A 182 -1.87 18.63 7.09
N CYS A 183 -2.43 17.46 7.41
CA CYS A 183 -2.74 16.43 6.40
C CYS A 183 -4.23 16.38 5.99
N LEU A 184 -5.09 17.24 6.54
CA LEU A 184 -6.50 17.28 6.16
C LEU A 184 -6.79 18.05 4.86
N ASP A 185 -5.79 18.69 4.24
CA ASP A 185 -5.94 19.44 2.99
C ASP A 185 -5.50 18.67 1.73
N PHE A 186 -5.30 17.35 1.83
CA PHE A 186 -5.05 16.49 0.68
C PHE A 186 -5.96 15.26 0.70
N VAL A 187 -7.25 15.48 0.53
CA VAL A 187 -8.20 14.61 -0.20
C VAL A 187 -9.20 15.50 -0.92
#